data_AF-A0A1S3G272-F1
#
_entry.id   AF-A0A1S3G272-F1
#
_cell.length_a   1.000
_cell.length_b   1.000
_cell.length_c   1.000
_cell.angle_alpha   90.00
_cell.angle_beta   90.00
_cell.angle_gamma   90.00
#
_symmetry.space_group_name_H-M   'P 1'
#
loop_
_entity.id
_entity.type
_entity.pdbx_description
1 polymer ?
#
loop_
_entity_poly.entity_id
_entity_poly.type
_entity_poly.pdbx_seq_one_letter_code
_entity_poly.pdbx_strand_id
1 'polypeptide(L)'
;MQVKLPFNAQRIISLSRNDFQSLLKMHKLTPEQLDCIHDIRRRSKNRIAAQRCRKRKLDCIQNLESEIEKLQNEKESLLKERDHILSTLGETKQNLTGLCQQVCKEAALSQEQIQILAKYSASDCPLSFLLSEKGKSATEGELTLPSIFNLAHVSSVLPPSGRGSGAASCERGVCEAPPSSVDPREQQLGEQGRQSGAITEFCQQMTDKCTTDE
;
A
#
# COMPACT_ATOMS: atom_id res chain seq x y z
N MET A 1 -29.80 37.16 23.88
CA MET A 1 -29.23 38.20 24.76
C MET A 1 -27.74 37.96 24.89
N GLN A 2 -26.90 38.97 24.68
CA GLN A 2 -25.45 38.84 24.79
C GLN A 2 -25.05 39.08 26.26
N VAL A 3 -24.61 38.02 26.95
CA VAL A 3 -24.08 38.15 28.31
C VAL A 3 -22.77 38.95 28.24
N LYS A 4 -22.74 40.12 28.88
CA LYS A 4 -21.54 40.97 28.89
C LYS A 4 -20.51 40.35 29.83
N LEU A 5 -19.41 39.87 29.26
CA LEU A 5 -18.30 39.29 30.02
C LEU A 5 -17.26 40.36 30.39
N PRO A 6 -16.67 40.31 31.60
CA PRO A 6 -15.64 41.27 32.03
C PRO A 6 -14.27 41.05 31.37
N PHE A 7 -14.10 40.02 30.54
CA PHE A 7 -12.87 39.70 29.83
C PHE A 7 -13.17 39.12 28.45
N ASN A 8 -12.20 39.26 27.54
CA ASN A 8 -12.32 38.79 26.16
C ASN A 8 -12.21 37.25 26.04
N ALA A 9 -12.73 36.71 24.93
CA ALA A 9 -12.73 35.27 24.68
C ALA A 9 -11.31 34.68 24.57
N GLN A 10 -10.34 35.41 23.99
CA GLN A 10 -8.97 34.91 23.83
C GLN A 10 -8.30 34.61 25.17
N ARG A 11 -8.48 35.49 26.16
CA ARG A 11 -7.99 35.28 27.52
C ARG A 11 -8.63 34.06 28.19
N ILE A 12 -9.92 33.81 27.97
CA ILE A 12 -10.62 32.61 28.49
C ILE A 12 -10.01 31.32 27.92
N ILE A 13 -9.59 31.36 26.65
CA ILE A 13 -9.13 30.19 25.91
C ILE A 13 -7.67 29.86 26.23
N SER A 14 -6.80 30.87 26.34
CA SER A 14 -5.34 30.69 26.43
C SER A 14 -4.83 30.31 27.82
N LEU A 15 -5.60 30.56 28.88
CA LEU A 15 -5.15 30.31 30.24
C LEU A 15 -4.92 28.83 30.53
N SER A 16 -3.99 28.53 31.44
CA SER A 16 -3.85 27.19 32.01
C SER A 16 -5.10 26.81 32.83
N ARG A 17 -5.12 25.60 33.39
CA ARG A 17 -6.23 25.20 34.29
C ARG A 17 -6.22 26.05 35.56
N ASN A 18 -5.06 26.21 36.17
CA ASN A 18 -4.90 26.89 37.46
C ASN A 18 -5.17 28.40 37.32
N ASP A 19 -4.59 29.06 36.30
CA ASP A 19 -4.78 30.50 36.11
C ASP A 19 -6.23 30.86 35.80
N PHE A 20 -6.93 29.99 35.08
CA PHE A 20 -8.35 30.16 34.84
C PHE A 20 -9.18 29.98 36.11
N GLN A 21 -8.90 28.99 36.95
CA GLN A 21 -9.57 28.86 38.25
C GLN A 21 -9.30 30.08 39.14
N SER A 22 -8.08 30.61 39.15
CA SER A 22 -7.74 31.83 39.87
C SER A 22 -8.52 33.03 39.32
N LEU A 23 -8.60 33.18 37.99
CA LEU A 23 -9.37 34.25 37.34
C LEU A 23 -10.86 34.19 37.69
N LEU A 24 -11.46 32.99 37.72
CA LEU A 24 -12.86 32.82 38.11
C LEU A 24 -13.10 33.18 39.59
N LYS A 25 -12.14 32.95 40.49
CA LYS A 25 -12.24 33.30 41.92
C LYS A 25 -12.03 34.80 42.18
N MET A 26 -11.22 35.47 41.37
CA MET A 26 -10.87 36.89 41.51
C MET A 26 -12.01 37.83 41.08
N HIS A 27 -12.92 37.37 40.23
CA HIS A 27 -14.03 38.17 39.71
C HIS A 27 -15.38 37.71 40.26
N LYS A 28 -16.22 38.66 40.69
CA LYS A 28 -17.63 38.37 41.01
C LYS A 28 -18.39 38.18 39.69
N LEU A 29 -18.75 36.94 39.38
CA LEU A 29 -19.44 36.55 38.15
C LEU A 29 -20.83 35.99 38.48
N THR A 30 -21.83 36.27 37.64
CA THR A 30 -23.15 35.64 37.76
C THR A 30 -23.11 34.20 37.23
N PRO A 31 -24.07 33.33 37.62
CA PRO A 31 -24.15 31.97 37.08
C PRO A 31 -24.17 31.93 35.54
N GLU A 32 -24.91 32.84 34.90
CA GLU A 32 -25.02 32.93 33.45
C GLU A 32 -23.69 33.32 32.78
N GLN A 33 -22.90 34.18 33.45
CA GLN A 33 -21.56 34.53 32.98
C GLN A 33 -20.59 33.34 33.10
N LEU A 34 -20.65 32.59 34.20
CA LEU A 34 -19.82 31.39 34.39
C LEU A 34 -20.11 30.34 33.32
N ASP A 35 -21.38 30.06 33.05
CA ASP A 35 -21.80 29.12 32.00
C ASP A 35 -21.29 29.56 30.63
N CYS A 36 -21.43 30.84 30.31
CA CYS A 36 -20.92 31.42 29.07
C CYS A 36 -19.40 31.25 28.93
N ILE A 37 -18.63 31.55 29.99
CA ILE A 37 -17.17 31.42 30.01
C ILE A 37 -16.74 29.96 29.81
N HIS A 38 -17.38 29.02 30.53
CA HIS A 38 -17.08 27.59 30.40
C HIS A 38 -17.39 27.10 28.99
N ASP A 39 -18.50 27.52 28.41
CA ASP A 39 -18.90 27.10 27.07
C ASP A 39 -17.97 27.66 25.99
N ILE A 40 -17.53 28.93 26.10
CA ILE A 40 -16.48 29.50 25.24
C ILE A 40 -15.24 28.63 25.27
N ARG A 41 -14.77 28.25 26.47
CA ARG A 41 -13.56 27.43 26.61
C ARG A 41 -13.76 26.00 26.10
N ARG A 42 -14.94 25.42 26.33
CA ARG A 42 -15.31 24.07 25.87
C ARG A 42 -15.32 23.99 24.34
N ARG A 43 -16.03 24.90 23.67
CA ARG A 43 -16.10 24.96 22.20
C ARG A 43 -14.72 25.19 21.59
N SER A 44 -13.91 26.07 22.18
CA SER A 44 -12.56 26.37 21.69
C SER A 44 -11.63 25.16 21.79
N LYS A 45 -11.65 24.43 22.93
CA LYS A 45 -10.90 23.17 23.07
C LYS A 45 -11.35 22.12 22.05
N ASN A 46 -12.66 21.97 21.83
CA ASN A 46 -13.18 21.03 20.84
C ASN A 46 -12.75 21.41 19.42
N ARG A 47 -12.76 22.70 19.06
CA ARG A 47 -12.25 23.21 17.78
C ARG A 47 -10.80 22.82 17.55
N ILE A 48 -9.93 23.06 18.55
CA ILE A 48 -8.50 22.69 18.47
C ILE A 48 -8.32 21.18 18.40
N ALA A 49 -9.09 20.40 19.17
CA ALA A 49 -9.04 18.95 19.13
C ALA A 49 -9.45 18.40 17.75
N ALA A 50 -10.49 18.97 17.13
CA ALA A 50 -10.92 18.63 15.79
C ALA A 50 -9.84 18.97 14.75
N GLN A 51 -9.21 20.15 14.85
CA GLN A 51 -8.09 20.54 13.99
C GLN A 51 -6.92 19.55 14.10
N ARG A 52 -6.51 19.19 15.32
CA ARG A 52 -5.44 18.20 15.56
C ARG A 52 -5.81 16.80 15.09
N CYS A 53 -7.09 16.42 15.17
CA CYS A 53 -7.58 15.14 14.66
C CYS A 53 -7.50 15.10 13.13
N ARG A 54 -7.96 16.15 12.46
CA ARG A 54 -7.86 16.30 10.99
C ARG A 54 -6.39 16.30 10.54
N LYS A 55 -5.54 17.08 11.21
CA LYS A 55 -4.09 17.11 10.94
C LYS A 55 -3.48 15.71 11.03
N ARG A 56 -3.66 15.01 12.17
CA ARG A 56 -3.14 13.64 12.32
C ARG A 56 -3.66 12.67 11.25
N LYS A 57 -4.92 12.81 10.83
CA LYS A 57 -5.47 11.98 9.75
C LYS A 57 -4.78 12.28 8.41
N LEU A 58 -4.57 13.56 8.08
CA LEU A 58 -3.88 13.96 6.86
C LEU A 58 -2.40 13.55 6.89
N ASP A 59 -1.71 13.76 8.01
CA ASP A 59 -0.32 13.33 8.19
C ASP A 59 -0.19 11.81 7.99
N CYS A 60 -1.14 11.02 8.51
CA CYS A 60 -1.18 9.57 8.32
C CYS A 60 -1.42 9.18 6.86
N ILE A 61 -2.33 9.87 6.15
CA ILE A 61 -2.59 9.62 4.73
C ILE A 61 -1.33 9.91 3.92
N GLN A 62 -0.70 11.07 4.13
CA GLN A 62 0.53 11.46 3.43
C GLN A 62 1.67 10.49 3.69
N ASN A 63 1.83 10.01 4.93
CA ASN A 63 2.84 9.01 5.24
C ASN A 63 2.59 7.71 4.46
N LEU A 64 1.36 7.21 4.43
CA LEU A 64 1.01 6.00 3.68
C LEU A 64 1.20 6.18 2.18
N GLU A 65 0.84 7.34 1.62
CA GLU A 65 1.08 7.67 0.21
C GLU A 65 2.59 7.64 -0.12
N SER A 66 3.43 8.21 0.74
CA SER A 66 4.88 8.19 0.57
C SER A 66 5.50 6.79 0.70
N GLU A 67 4.97 5.95 1.60
CA GLU A 67 5.39 4.55 1.74
C GLU A 67 5.03 3.73 0.50
N ILE A 68 3.83 3.93 -0.04
CA ILE A 68 3.39 3.28 -1.28
C ILE A 68 4.31 3.67 -2.44
N GLU A 69 4.59 4.97 -2.62
CA GLU A 69 5.47 5.47 -3.67
C GLU A 69 6.88 4.86 -3.53
N LYS A 70 7.43 4.85 -2.31
CA LYS A 70 8.73 4.24 -2.03
C LYS A 70 8.76 2.76 -2.43
N LEU A 71 7.75 1.99 -2.02
CA LEU A 71 7.65 0.56 -2.34
C LEU A 71 7.49 0.31 -3.84
N GLN A 72 6.75 1.17 -4.54
CA GLN A 72 6.62 1.09 -6.01
C GLN A 72 7.96 1.34 -6.71
N ASN A 73 8.71 2.35 -6.28
CA ASN A 73 10.03 2.67 -6.81
C ASN A 73 11.03 1.53 -6.55
N GLU A 74 11.00 0.96 -5.34
CA GLU A 74 11.84 -0.19 -4.98
C GLU A 74 11.52 -1.41 -5.84
N LYS A 75 10.23 -1.72 -6.04
CA LYS A 75 9.79 -2.79 -6.93
C LYS A 75 10.29 -2.57 -8.36
N GLU A 76 10.17 -1.36 -8.90
CA GLU A 76 10.64 -1.05 -10.25
C GLU A 76 12.15 -1.23 -10.37
N SER A 77 12.92 -0.78 -9.37
CA SER A 77 14.37 -0.98 -9.32
C SER A 77 14.75 -2.46 -9.31
N LEU A 78 14.08 -3.27 -8.50
CA LEU A 78 14.32 -4.72 -8.41
C LEU A 78 13.97 -5.44 -9.73
N LEU A 79 12.92 -5.01 -10.42
CA LEU A 79 12.58 -5.55 -11.74
C LEU A 79 13.67 -5.24 -12.78
N LYS A 80 14.18 -4.00 -12.79
CA LYS A 80 15.30 -3.62 -13.66
C LYS A 80 16.56 -4.44 -13.37
N GLU A 81 16.87 -4.65 -12.09
CA GLU A 81 18.00 -5.48 -11.68
C GLU A 81 17.83 -6.94 -12.12
N ARG A 82 16.64 -7.51 -11.93
CA ARG A 82 16.30 -8.86 -12.40
C ARG A 82 16.49 -8.99 -13.90
N ASP A 83 16.00 -8.02 -14.67
CA ASP A 83 16.12 -8.05 -16.13
C ASP A 83 17.58 -7.91 -16.58
N HIS A 84 18.36 -7.06 -15.91
CA HIS A 84 19.80 -6.94 -16.14
C HIS A 84 20.56 -8.24 -15.85
N ILE A 85 20.25 -8.91 -14.73
CA ILE A 85 20.84 -10.21 -14.37
C ILE A 85 20.51 -11.26 -15.44
N LEU A 86 19.27 -11.31 -15.92
CA LEU A 86 18.89 -12.28 -16.95
C LEU A 86 19.56 -12.01 -18.29
N SER A 87 19.69 -10.74 -18.69
CA SER A 87 20.47 -10.37 -19.90
C SER A 87 21.91 -10.85 -19.76
N THR A 88 22.55 -10.53 -18.64
CA THR A 88 23.95 -10.89 -18.35
C THR A 88 24.15 -12.41 -18.30
N LEU A 89 23.20 -13.13 -17.71
CA LEU A 89 23.21 -14.59 -17.67
C LEU A 89 23.06 -15.18 -19.07
N GLY A 90 22.17 -14.63 -19.91
CA GLY A 90 21.98 -15.03 -21.30
C GLY A 90 23.26 -14.85 -22.13
N GLU A 91 23.88 -13.67 -22.04
CA GLU A 91 25.15 -13.36 -22.70
C GLU A 91 26.27 -14.30 -22.24
N THR A 92 26.41 -14.49 -20.93
CA THR A 92 27.44 -15.38 -20.36
C THR A 92 27.26 -16.82 -20.82
N LYS A 93 26.00 -17.30 -20.83
CA LYS A 93 25.66 -18.64 -21.31
C LYS A 93 25.98 -18.80 -22.80
N GLN A 94 25.67 -17.81 -23.62
CA GLN A 94 25.98 -17.82 -25.05
C GLN A 94 27.50 -17.83 -25.28
N ASN A 95 28.24 -16.97 -24.59
CA ASN A 95 29.70 -16.90 -24.66
C ASN A 95 30.33 -18.25 -24.27
N LEU A 96 29.90 -18.81 -23.15
CA LEU A 96 30.39 -20.09 -22.67
C LEU A 96 30.06 -21.25 -23.64
N THR A 97 28.85 -21.23 -24.22
CA THR A 97 28.45 -22.21 -25.26
C THR A 97 29.35 -22.09 -26.48
N GLY A 98 29.62 -20.86 -26.96
CA GLY A 98 30.55 -20.61 -28.06
C GLY A 98 31.97 -21.11 -27.77
N LEU A 99 32.49 -20.86 -26.56
CA LEU A 99 33.79 -21.38 -26.14
C LEU A 99 33.81 -22.92 -26.08
N CYS A 100 32.77 -23.56 -25.54
CA CYS A 100 32.67 -25.01 -25.53
C CYS A 100 32.65 -25.60 -26.95
N GLN A 101 31.93 -24.97 -27.90
CA GLN A 101 32.00 -25.38 -29.31
C GLN A 101 33.41 -25.27 -29.86
N GLN A 102 34.09 -24.16 -29.59
CA GLN A 102 35.44 -23.92 -30.10
C GLN A 102 36.44 -24.95 -29.56
N VAL A 103 36.40 -25.22 -28.26
CA VAL A 103 37.25 -26.24 -27.62
C VAL A 103 36.97 -27.63 -28.17
N CYS A 104 35.69 -28.00 -28.36
CA CYS A 104 35.35 -29.30 -28.95
C CYS A 104 35.84 -29.44 -30.40
N LYS A 105 35.74 -28.36 -31.19
CA LYS A 105 36.25 -28.31 -32.57
C LYS A 105 37.78 -28.44 -32.60
N GLU A 106 38.47 -27.69 -31.75
CA GLU A 106 39.94 -27.67 -31.69
C GLU A 106 40.52 -28.98 -31.17
N ALA A 107 39.84 -29.65 -30.24
CA ALA A 107 40.17 -31.00 -29.78
C ALA A 107 39.76 -32.11 -30.76
N ALA A 108 39.19 -31.75 -31.93
CA ALA A 108 38.70 -32.68 -32.95
C ALA A 108 37.75 -33.76 -32.40
N LEU A 109 36.90 -33.39 -31.43
CA LEU A 109 35.93 -34.32 -30.84
C LEU A 109 34.84 -34.66 -31.86
N SER A 110 34.54 -35.95 -31.98
CA SER A 110 33.39 -36.43 -32.76
C SER A 110 32.08 -36.08 -32.05
N GLN A 111 30.98 -36.05 -32.82
CA GLN A 111 29.64 -35.78 -32.28
C GLN A 111 29.24 -36.77 -31.18
N GLU A 112 29.60 -38.04 -31.31
CA GLU A 112 29.31 -39.07 -30.30
C GLU A 112 30.06 -38.80 -28.99
N GLN A 113 31.32 -38.37 -29.07
CA GLN A 113 32.11 -38.00 -27.89
C GLN A 113 31.53 -36.76 -27.18
N ILE A 114 31.09 -35.75 -27.93
CA ILE A 114 30.42 -34.57 -27.36
C ILE A 114 29.11 -34.97 -26.66
N GLN A 115 28.35 -35.89 -27.26
CA GLN A 115 27.09 -36.37 -26.70
C GLN A 115 27.29 -37.17 -25.40
N ILE A 116 28.35 -37.99 -25.35
CA ILE A 116 28.77 -38.70 -24.13
C ILE A 116 29.15 -37.69 -23.05
N LEU A 117 29.98 -36.69 -23.37
CA LEU A 117 30.41 -35.66 -22.42
C LEU A 117 29.22 -34.88 -21.84
N ALA A 118 28.28 -34.44 -22.69
CA ALA A 118 27.08 -33.76 -22.25
C ALA A 118 26.23 -34.63 -21.31
N LYS A 119 26.08 -35.93 -21.62
CA LYS A 119 25.30 -36.89 -20.81
C LYS A 119 25.82 -37.03 -19.38
N TYR A 120 27.14 -36.92 -19.18
CA TYR A 120 27.76 -37.00 -17.86
C TYR A 120 28.04 -35.64 -17.22
N SER A 121 27.66 -34.55 -17.89
CA SER A 121 27.78 -33.19 -17.36
C SER A 121 26.51 -32.75 -16.62
N ALA A 122 26.60 -31.67 -15.86
CA ALA A 122 25.42 -31.06 -15.22
C ALA A 122 24.39 -30.61 -16.26
N SER A 123 23.10 -30.55 -15.89
CA SER A 123 22.02 -30.10 -16.78
C SER A 123 22.22 -28.69 -17.31
N ASP A 124 22.86 -27.83 -16.52
CA ASP A 124 23.18 -26.44 -16.88
C ASP A 124 24.49 -26.32 -17.67
N CYS A 125 25.10 -27.45 -18.04
CA CYS A 125 26.32 -27.48 -18.82
C CYS A 125 26.08 -26.97 -20.25
N PRO A 126 26.99 -26.13 -20.79
CA PRO A 126 26.93 -25.62 -22.17
C PRO A 126 26.82 -26.72 -23.24
N LEU A 127 27.41 -27.90 -22.97
CA LEU A 127 27.45 -29.04 -23.89
C LEU A 127 26.05 -29.61 -24.17
N SER A 128 25.14 -29.51 -23.20
CA SER A 128 23.74 -29.92 -23.36
C SER A 128 23.01 -29.08 -24.41
N PHE A 129 23.36 -27.80 -24.54
CA PHE A 129 22.76 -26.88 -25.51
C PHE A 129 23.26 -27.14 -26.94
N LEU A 130 24.48 -27.65 -27.11
CA LEU A 130 25.04 -28.03 -28.42
C LEU A 130 24.29 -29.17 -29.10
N LEU A 131 23.60 -29.99 -28.32
CA LEU A 131 22.83 -31.13 -28.82
C LEU A 131 21.41 -30.74 -29.23
N SER A 132 20.91 -29.60 -28.76
CA SER A 132 19.52 -29.16 -28.98
C SER A 132 19.29 -28.43 -30.32
N GLU A 133 20.35 -28.06 -31.05
CA GLU A 133 20.26 -27.21 -32.25
C GLU A 133 19.80 -27.95 -33.53
N LYS A 134 19.67 -29.29 -33.52
CA LYS A 134 19.30 -30.07 -34.72
C LYS A 134 17.81 -30.42 -34.78
N GLY A 135 16.94 -29.41 -34.69
CA GLY A 135 15.54 -29.57 -35.07
C GLY A 135 14.55 -28.58 -34.43
N LYS A 136 14.54 -27.31 -34.87
CA LYS A 136 13.32 -26.47 -34.97
C LYS A 136 13.63 -25.13 -35.65
N SER A 137 13.10 -24.98 -36.86
CA SER A 137 12.89 -23.70 -37.53
C SER A 137 11.77 -22.93 -36.84
N ALA A 138 12.00 -21.62 -36.63
CA ALA A 138 11.01 -20.57 -36.41
C ALA A 138 10.03 -20.71 -35.23
N THR A 139 10.35 -20.12 -34.08
CA THR A 139 9.43 -19.25 -33.31
C THR A 139 10.23 -18.48 -32.25
N GLU A 140 10.09 -17.16 -32.22
CA GLU A 140 10.48 -16.37 -31.04
C GLU A 140 9.65 -16.86 -29.84
N GLY A 141 10.32 -17.28 -28.76
CA GLY A 141 9.64 -17.95 -27.67
C GLY A 141 10.56 -18.21 -26.50
N GLU A 142 10.55 -17.26 -25.57
CA GLU A 142 10.57 -17.48 -24.12
C GLU A 142 11.52 -18.55 -23.59
N LEU A 143 12.72 -18.12 -23.19
CA LEU A 143 13.60 -18.90 -22.32
C LEU A 143 12.98 -19.00 -20.91
N THR A 144 12.02 -19.91 -20.74
CA THR A 144 11.59 -20.36 -19.41
C THR A 144 12.70 -21.22 -18.81
N LEU A 145 13.51 -20.61 -17.95
CA LEU A 145 14.44 -21.35 -17.09
C LEU A 145 13.63 -22.18 -16.07
N PRO A 146 14.04 -23.43 -15.78
CA PRO A 146 13.57 -24.14 -14.59
C PRO A 146 13.86 -23.29 -13.36
N SER A 147 12.81 -23.08 -12.57
CA SER A 147 12.76 -22.31 -11.35
C SER A 147 13.90 -22.65 -10.37
N ILE A 148 14.98 -21.86 -10.37
CA ILE A 148 15.97 -21.85 -9.27
C ILE A 148 15.54 -20.85 -8.18
N PHE A 149 14.59 -19.96 -8.47
CA PHE A 149 13.92 -19.12 -7.47
C PHE A 149 12.40 -19.32 -7.57
N ASN A 150 11.91 -20.38 -6.94
CA ASN A 150 10.49 -20.51 -6.64
C ASN A 150 10.13 -19.53 -5.52
N LEU A 151 9.97 -18.25 -5.88
CA LEU A 151 9.05 -17.37 -5.16
C LEU A 151 7.81 -17.24 -6.04
N ALA A 152 6.75 -17.88 -5.58
CA ALA A 152 5.51 -18.05 -6.31
C ALA A 152 5.04 -16.75 -6.98
N HIS A 153 4.59 -16.94 -8.22
CA HIS A 153 3.69 -16.10 -8.99
C HIS A 153 2.75 -15.26 -8.12
N VAL A 154 3.13 -14.00 -7.85
CA VAL A 154 2.17 -12.97 -7.45
C VAL A 154 1.63 -12.36 -8.75
N SER A 155 0.65 -13.06 -9.34
CA SER A 155 -0.31 -12.39 -10.22
C SER A 155 -1.04 -11.35 -9.37
N SER A 156 -0.82 -10.07 -9.63
CA SER A 156 -1.73 -9.01 -9.19
C SER A 156 -2.51 -8.53 -10.41
N VAL A 157 -3.52 -9.32 -10.77
CA VAL A 157 -4.73 -8.76 -11.38
C VAL A 157 -5.29 -7.76 -10.38
N LEU A 158 -5.37 -6.48 -10.76
CA LEU A 158 -6.17 -5.50 -10.02
C LEU A 158 -7.64 -5.98 -9.97
N PRO A 159 -8.32 -5.91 -8.82
CA PRO A 159 -9.75 -5.65 -8.79
C PRO A 159 -10.02 -4.19 -8.41
N PRO A 160 -11.18 -3.64 -8.80
CA PRO A 160 -11.53 -2.26 -8.50
C PRO A 160 -11.96 -2.08 -7.04
N SER A 161 -11.76 -0.87 -6.55
CA SER A 161 -12.10 -0.38 -5.21
C SER A 161 -13.49 -0.77 -4.69
N GLY A 162 -13.55 -1.14 -3.41
CA GLY A 162 -14.78 -1.26 -2.63
C GLY A 162 -14.49 -1.04 -1.13
N ARG A 163 -15.11 -0.01 -0.56
CA ARG A 163 -15.06 0.44 0.85
C ARG A 163 -15.27 -0.67 1.88
N GLY A 164 -14.67 -0.52 3.07
CA GLY A 164 -15.20 -1.10 4.30
C GLY A 164 -14.29 -1.02 5.52
N SER A 165 -14.72 -0.26 6.53
CA SER A 165 -14.18 -0.07 7.87
C SER A 165 -13.66 -1.33 8.59
N GLY A 166 -12.64 -1.14 9.44
CA GLY A 166 -11.90 -2.23 10.08
C GLY A 166 -12.38 -2.67 11.45
N ALA A 167 -11.63 -3.61 12.04
CA ALA A 167 -11.46 -3.83 13.47
C ALA A 167 -10.32 -4.85 13.65
N ALA A 168 -9.32 -4.49 14.44
CA ALA A 168 -8.38 -5.46 15.01
C ALA A 168 -9.03 -6.08 16.25
N SER A 169 -8.99 -7.41 16.38
CA SER A 169 -8.88 -8.04 17.70
C SER A 169 -8.43 -9.51 17.60
N CYS A 170 -7.69 -9.92 18.62
CA CYS A 170 -7.03 -11.20 18.80
C CYS A 170 -7.95 -12.28 19.41
N GLU A 171 -7.61 -13.54 19.12
CA GLU A 171 -7.68 -14.75 19.97
C GLU A 171 -9.06 -15.32 20.42
N ARG A 172 -9.43 -16.42 19.73
CA ARG A 172 -9.82 -17.77 20.23
C ARG A 172 -10.80 -17.93 21.40
N GLY A 173 -11.98 -18.50 21.10
CA GLY A 173 -12.90 -19.13 22.08
C GLY A 173 -14.08 -19.83 21.38
N VAL A 174 -14.27 -21.12 21.68
CA VAL A 174 -15.24 -22.06 21.09
C VAL A 174 -16.65 -21.87 21.68
N CYS A 175 -17.73 -22.06 20.89
CA CYS A 175 -18.94 -22.83 21.26
C CYS A 175 -20.01 -22.89 20.14
N GLU A 176 -20.81 -23.97 20.21
CA GLU A 176 -21.76 -24.57 19.26
C GLU A 176 -22.92 -23.71 18.68
N ALA A 177 -23.46 -24.19 17.54
CA ALA A 177 -24.73 -23.80 16.90
C ALA A 177 -25.97 -24.35 17.66
N PRO A 178 -27.24 -23.93 17.36
CA PRO A 178 -27.99 -24.49 16.21
C PRO A 178 -29.07 -23.50 15.64
N PRO A 179 -30.15 -23.90 14.91
CA PRO A 179 -30.40 -23.47 13.52
C PRO A 179 -31.74 -22.72 13.29
N SER A 180 -32.00 -22.29 12.04
CA SER A 180 -33.27 -21.86 11.39
C SER A 180 -33.11 -20.50 10.68
N SER A 181 -33.69 -20.17 9.53
CA SER A 181 -34.44 -20.86 8.48
C SER A 181 -34.77 -19.82 7.39
N VAL A 182 -34.74 -20.24 6.12
CA VAL A 182 -35.43 -19.73 4.90
C VAL A 182 -35.32 -18.24 4.44
N ASP A 183 -34.84 -18.08 3.20
CA ASP A 183 -35.03 -17.03 2.16
C ASP A 183 -36.50 -16.52 2.04
N PRO A 184 -36.85 -15.39 1.35
CA PRO A 184 -36.19 -14.84 0.15
C PRO A 184 -36.12 -13.30 0.04
N ARG A 185 -35.23 -12.78 -0.84
CA ARG A 185 -35.57 -11.85 -1.96
C ARG A 185 -34.36 -11.16 -2.56
N GLU A 186 -33.96 -11.66 -3.74
CA GLU A 186 -33.39 -10.84 -4.80
C GLU A 186 -34.42 -9.82 -5.27
N GLN A 187 -34.14 -8.53 -5.12
CA GLN A 187 -34.56 -7.43 -5.99
C GLN A 187 -34.13 -6.11 -5.36
N GLN A 188 -33.01 -5.54 -5.82
CA GLN A 188 -32.90 -4.13 -6.26
C GLN A 188 -31.44 -3.85 -6.70
N LEU A 189 -30.99 -4.50 -7.77
CA LEU A 189 -29.74 -4.10 -8.43
C LEU A 189 -30.08 -2.96 -9.39
N GLY A 190 -29.70 -1.73 -9.04
CA GLY A 190 -29.70 -0.61 -9.98
C GLY A 190 -30.24 0.70 -9.42
N GLU A 191 -29.46 1.38 -8.57
CA GLU A 191 -29.49 2.86 -8.46
C GLU A 191 -28.35 3.48 -7.62
N GLN A 192 -27.19 2.81 -7.47
CA GLN A 192 -26.09 3.31 -6.62
C GLN A 192 -24.96 4.07 -7.36
N GLY A 193 -25.14 4.41 -8.64
CA GLY A 193 -24.14 5.15 -9.42
C GLY A 193 -24.07 6.66 -9.14
N ARG A 194 -25.15 7.27 -8.61
CA ARG A 194 -25.22 8.73 -8.38
C ARG A 194 -24.62 9.19 -7.04
N GLN A 195 -24.51 8.31 -6.06
CA GLN A 195 -24.06 8.70 -4.72
C GLN A 195 -22.52 8.72 -4.59
N SER A 196 -21.79 7.95 -5.39
CA SER A 196 -20.34 7.89 -5.32
C SER A 196 -19.67 9.19 -5.75
N GLY A 197 -20.21 9.87 -6.78
CA GLY A 197 -19.73 11.17 -7.22
C GLY A 197 -19.97 12.27 -6.18
N ALA A 198 -21.17 12.29 -5.58
CA ALA A 198 -21.54 13.27 -4.56
C ALA A 198 -20.68 13.17 -3.29
N ILE A 199 -20.29 11.96 -2.88
CA ILE A 199 -19.41 11.76 -1.72
C ILE A 199 -18.00 12.22 -2.04
N THR A 200 -17.47 11.93 -3.23
CA THR A 200 -16.14 12.38 -3.64
C THR A 200 -16.08 13.90 -3.78
N GLU A 201 -17.09 14.53 -4.39
CA GLU A 201 -17.21 16.00 -4.47
C GLU A 201 -17.34 16.64 -3.08
N PHE A 202 -18.15 16.06 -2.19
CA PHE A 202 -18.27 16.54 -0.81
C PHE A 202 -16.95 16.41 -0.04
N CYS A 203 -16.22 15.30 -0.20
CA CYS A 203 -14.92 15.10 0.40
C CYS A 203 -13.88 16.11 -0.15
N GLN A 204 -13.91 16.39 -1.45
CA GLN A 204 -13.05 17.40 -2.08
C GLN A 204 -13.38 18.80 -1.54
N GLN A 205 -14.65 19.18 -1.53
CA GLN A 205 -15.11 20.47 -1.01
C GLN A 205 -14.73 20.68 0.46
N MET A 206 -14.82 19.64 1.29
CA MET A 206 -14.42 19.70 2.69
C MET A 206 -12.90 19.77 2.86
N THR A 207 -12.13 19.22 1.92
CA THR A 207 -10.67 19.29 1.90
C THR A 207 -10.21 20.70 1.53
N ASP A 208 -10.78 21.28 0.47
CA ASP A 208 -10.44 22.62 -0.02
C ASP A 208 -10.76 23.72 1.01
N LYS A 209 -11.86 23.55 1.76
CA LYS A 209 -12.26 24.48 2.83
C LYS A 209 -11.40 24.37 4.10
N CYS A 210 -10.57 23.33 4.21
CA CYS A 210 -9.66 23.12 5.34
C CYS A 210 -8.22 23.55 5.05
N THR A 211 -7.87 23.90 3.81
CA THR A 211 -6.52 24.32 3.38
C THR A 211 -6.37 25.82 3.13
N THR A 212 -7.46 26.59 3.15
CA THR A 212 -7.37 28.07 3.21
C THR A 212 -7.04 28.51 4.64
N ASP A 213 -5.77 28.87 4.84
CA ASP A 213 -5.24 29.56 6.02
C ASP A 213 -5.88 30.96 6.14
N GLU A 214 -6.60 31.21 7.24
CA GLU A 214 -6.93 32.54 7.77
C GLU A 214 -6.63 32.58 9.28
#